data_AF-A0A1T5P9U7-F1
#
_entry.id   AF-A0A1T5P9U7-F1
#
_cell.length_a   1.000
_cell.length_b   1.000
_cell.length_c   1.000
_cell.angle_alpha   90.00
_cell.angle_beta   90.00
_cell.angle_gamma   90.00
#
_symmetry.space_group_name_H-M   'P 1'
#
loop_
_entity.id
_entity.type
_entity.pdbx_description
1 polymer ?
#
loop_
_entity_poly.entity_id
_entity_poly.type
_entity_poly.pdbx_seq_one_letter_code
_entity_poly.pdbx_strand_id
1 'polypeptide(L)'
;MEAPNMESPALPPKTNRPLWQKIIAALGANQRFFWTTFWLLIAFVILLLPLFYANLVGKIFLAPAFLWAFAFLMVGIVTGFIFGVPTIITSGPSAADTQQQAMKDNKKAEKIVQANTNLTQISDWLTKVIVGAGLVELSKIPGFIESVSKKMAKGMMVPGVVNNEAFAAVFSGAIIVLFLSYGFVCGYLVMRIVLTEIFSD
;
A
#
# COMPACT_ATOMS: atom_id res chain seq x y z
N MET A 1 -45.91 -12.71 58.75
CA MET A 1 -44.79 -11.97 58.12
C MET A 1 -44.63 -12.56 56.72
N GLU A 2 -45.43 -12.11 55.77
CA GLU A 2 -45.37 -12.54 54.37
C GLU A 2 -44.36 -11.68 53.62
N ALA A 3 -43.44 -12.34 52.90
CA ALA A 3 -42.45 -11.68 52.07
C ALA A 3 -43.11 -11.15 50.78
N PRO A 4 -42.77 -9.93 50.30
CA PRO A 4 -43.34 -9.36 49.10
C PRO A 4 -42.76 -10.06 47.85
N ASN A 5 -43.65 -10.49 46.95
CA ASN A 5 -43.32 -11.09 45.66
C ASN A 5 -42.46 -10.12 44.84
N MET A 6 -41.20 -10.47 44.60
CA MET A 6 -40.33 -9.76 43.66
C MET A 6 -40.66 -10.24 42.25
N GLU A 7 -41.48 -9.47 41.53
CA GLU A 7 -41.72 -9.67 40.10
C GLU A 7 -40.40 -9.61 39.33
N SER A 8 -40.12 -10.66 38.57
CA SER A 8 -38.97 -10.75 37.67
C SER A 8 -39.01 -9.60 36.67
N PRO A 9 -37.90 -8.86 36.43
CA PRO A 9 -37.90 -7.75 35.46
C PRO A 9 -38.19 -8.29 34.07
N ALA A 10 -39.32 -7.86 33.50
CA ALA A 10 -39.74 -8.23 32.15
C ALA A 10 -38.62 -7.96 31.14
N LEU A 11 -38.24 -8.99 30.38
CA LEU A 11 -37.25 -8.87 29.33
C LEU A 11 -37.67 -7.79 28.32
N PRO A 12 -36.76 -6.91 27.88
CA PRO A 12 -37.10 -5.84 26.96
C PRO A 12 -37.62 -6.43 25.63
N PRO A 13 -38.65 -5.82 25.01
CA PRO A 13 -39.25 -6.34 23.80
C PRO A 13 -38.24 -6.36 22.64
N LYS A 14 -38.18 -7.47 21.91
CA LYS A 14 -37.30 -7.68 20.76
C LYS A 14 -37.72 -6.71 19.65
N THR A 15 -37.01 -5.59 19.52
CA THR A 15 -37.32 -4.53 18.54
C THR A 15 -37.10 -5.05 17.11
N ASN A 16 -38.19 -5.37 16.41
CA ASN A 16 -38.15 -5.70 14.98
C ASN A 16 -37.94 -4.41 14.17
N ARG A 17 -36.67 -4.01 14.00
CA ARG A 17 -36.33 -2.85 13.16
C ARG A 17 -36.84 -3.08 11.72
N PRO A 18 -37.55 -2.11 11.11
CA PRO A 18 -38.07 -2.24 9.75
C PRO A 18 -36.94 -2.49 8.74
N LEU A 19 -37.24 -3.28 7.70
CA LEU A 19 -36.27 -3.72 6.68
C LEU A 19 -35.45 -2.57 6.08
N TRP A 20 -36.09 -1.42 5.83
CA TRP A 20 -35.42 -0.22 5.32
C TRP A 20 -34.35 0.34 6.27
N GLN A 21 -34.51 0.23 7.59
CA GLN A 21 -33.46 0.61 8.54
C GLN A 21 -32.27 -0.36 8.52
N LYS A 22 -32.52 -1.66 8.29
CA LYS A 22 -31.44 -2.64 8.09
C LYS A 22 -30.70 -2.37 6.78
N ILE A 23 -31.41 -2.00 5.73
CA ILE A 23 -30.83 -1.61 4.43
C ILE A 23 -30.00 -0.34 4.57
N ILE A 24 -30.48 0.70 5.26
CA ILE A 24 -29.74 1.95 5.50
C ILE A 24 -28.50 1.71 6.36
N ALA A 25 -28.59 0.85 7.39
CA ALA A 25 -27.44 0.49 8.21
C ALA A 25 -26.39 -0.34 7.43
N ALA A 26 -26.84 -1.28 6.61
CA ALA A 26 -25.98 -2.06 5.71
C ALA A 26 -25.35 -1.19 4.62
N LEU A 27 -26.10 -0.21 4.08
CA LEU A 27 -25.57 0.78 3.16
C LEU A 27 -24.53 1.66 3.85
N GLY A 28 -24.78 2.16 5.07
CA GLY A 28 -23.87 3.05 5.79
C GLY A 28 -22.53 2.41 6.16
N ALA A 29 -22.53 1.12 6.53
CA ALA A 29 -21.31 0.35 6.74
C ALA A 29 -20.53 0.13 5.43
N ASN A 30 -21.25 -0.16 4.33
CA ASN A 30 -20.66 -0.38 3.01
C ASN A 30 -20.35 0.93 2.24
N GLN A 31 -20.81 2.07 2.75
CA GLN A 31 -20.72 3.35 2.04
C GLN A 31 -19.27 3.80 1.91
N ARG A 32 -18.45 3.64 2.95
CA ARG A 32 -17.03 4.03 2.90
C ARG A 32 -16.26 3.21 1.86
N PHE A 33 -16.53 1.91 1.79
CA PHE A 33 -15.91 0.98 0.84
C PHE A 33 -16.36 1.24 -0.61
N PHE A 34 -17.64 1.54 -0.77
CA PHE A 34 -18.21 1.92 -2.06
C PHE A 34 -17.56 3.20 -2.59
N TRP A 35 -17.41 4.23 -1.76
CA TRP A 35 -16.82 5.50 -2.17
C TRP A 35 -15.31 5.39 -2.48
N THR A 36 -14.53 4.61 -1.72
CA THR A 36 -13.11 4.41 -2.03
C THR A 36 -12.92 3.66 -3.34
N THR A 37 -13.67 2.60 -3.57
CA THR A 37 -13.63 1.82 -4.81
C THR A 37 -14.08 2.66 -6.01
N PHE A 38 -15.12 3.49 -5.83
CA PHE A 38 -15.61 4.41 -6.85
C PHE A 38 -14.54 5.44 -7.27
N TRP A 39 -13.88 6.10 -6.31
CA TRP A 39 -12.80 7.05 -6.60
C TRP A 39 -11.59 6.38 -7.27
N LEU A 40 -11.24 5.16 -6.85
CA LEU A 40 -10.18 4.39 -7.49
C LEU A 40 -10.50 4.07 -8.95
N LEU A 41 -11.73 3.62 -9.25
CA LEU A 41 -12.16 3.34 -10.61
C LEU A 41 -12.16 4.59 -11.49
N ILE A 42 -12.63 5.73 -10.96
CA ILE A 42 -12.56 7.02 -11.66
C ILE A 42 -11.11 7.36 -11.99
N ALA A 43 -10.19 7.24 -11.03
CA ALA A 43 -8.78 7.51 -11.25
C ALA A 43 -8.18 6.56 -12.30
N PHE A 44 -8.60 5.29 -12.33
CA PHE A 44 -8.17 4.34 -13.37
C PHE A 44 -8.64 4.77 -14.77
N VAL A 45 -9.90 5.17 -14.92
CA VAL A 45 -10.42 5.67 -16.21
C VAL A 45 -9.67 6.93 -16.65
N ILE A 46 -9.40 7.84 -15.73
CA ILE A 46 -8.61 9.07 -16.00
C ILE A 46 -7.19 8.70 -16.46
N LEU A 47 -6.57 7.68 -15.88
CA LEU A 47 -5.25 7.20 -16.28
C LEU A 47 -5.22 6.55 -17.67
N LEU A 48 -6.34 5.99 -18.13
CA LEU A 48 -6.47 5.43 -19.48
C LEU A 48 -6.71 6.50 -20.56
N LEU A 49 -7.24 7.68 -20.21
CA LEU A 49 -7.55 8.74 -21.17
C LEU A 49 -6.32 9.19 -22.00
N PRO A 50 -5.12 9.42 -21.42
CA PRO A 50 -3.93 9.77 -22.19
C PRO A 50 -3.49 8.69 -23.18
N LEU A 51 -3.63 7.41 -22.82
CA LEU A 51 -3.33 6.27 -23.70
C LEU A 51 -4.29 6.24 -24.89
N PHE A 52 -5.57 6.43 -24.63
CA PHE A 52 -6.59 6.47 -25.67
C PHE A 52 -6.40 7.68 -26.59
N TYR A 53 -6.16 8.87 -26.03
CA TYR A 53 -5.91 10.09 -26.79
C TYR A 53 -4.66 9.97 -27.67
N ALA A 54 -3.55 9.46 -27.14
CA ALA A 54 -2.32 9.31 -27.90
C ALA A 54 -2.45 8.29 -29.05
N ASN A 55 -3.32 7.28 -28.91
CA ASN A 55 -3.66 6.36 -30.00
C ASN A 55 -4.52 7.01 -31.08
N LEU A 56 -5.53 7.83 -30.71
CA LEU A 56 -6.36 8.57 -31.68
C LEU A 56 -5.54 9.52 -32.55
N VAL A 57 -4.50 10.13 -31.99
CA VAL A 57 -3.60 11.04 -32.73
C VAL A 57 -2.52 10.25 -33.52
N GLY A 58 -2.56 8.91 -33.50
CA GLY A 58 -1.61 8.05 -34.23
C GLY A 58 -0.18 8.08 -33.68
N LYS A 59 0.01 8.60 -32.46
CA LYS A 59 1.35 8.77 -31.86
C LYS A 59 1.88 7.53 -31.16
N ILE A 60 1.02 6.54 -30.87
CA ILE A 60 1.40 5.30 -30.21
C ILE A 60 0.57 4.10 -30.69
N PHE A 61 1.17 2.92 -30.62
CA PHE A 61 0.44 1.65 -30.71
C PHE A 61 -0.15 1.27 -29.35
N LEU A 62 -1.47 1.08 -29.34
CA LEU A 62 -2.25 0.87 -28.13
C LEU A 62 -1.93 -0.48 -27.44
N ALA A 63 -1.74 -1.54 -28.22
CA ALA A 63 -1.50 -2.89 -27.71
C ALA A 63 -0.23 -3.01 -26.83
N PRO A 64 0.98 -2.60 -27.28
CA PRO A 64 2.16 -2.63 -26.42
C PRO A 64 2.03 -1.66 -25.24
N ALA A 65 1.38 -0.51 -25.41
CA ALA A 65 1.16 0.45 -24.33
C ALA A 65 0.39 -0.18 -23.15
N PHE A 66 -0.70 -0.89 -23.45
CA PHE A 66 -1.50 -1.57 -22.44
C PHE A 66 -0.75 -2.71 -21.75
N LEU A 67 -0.02 -3.53 -22.50
CA LEU A 67 0.76 -4.63 -21.90
C LEU A 67 1.77 -4.13 -20.88
N TRP A 68 2.50 -3.05 -21.23
CA TRP A 68 3.44 -2.42 -20.30
C TRP A 68 2.73 -1.76 -19.12
N ALA A 69 1.61 -1.07 -19.35
CA ALA A 69 0.82 -0.46 -18.28
C ALA A 69 0.34 -1.52 -17.26
N PHE A 70 -0.19 -2.65 -17.72
CA PHE A 70 -0.59 -3.76 -16.87
C PHE A 70 0.58 -4.38 -16.11
N ALA A 71 1.74 -4.54 -16.75
CA ALA A 71 2.93 -5.06 -16.08
C ALA A 71 3.35 -4.18 -14.90
N PHE A 72 3.46 -2.86 -15.10
CA PHE A 72 3.82 -1.92 -14.03
C PHE A 72 2.73 -1.79 -12.97
N LEU A 73 1.46 -1.90 -13.35
CA LEU A 73 0.35 -1.95 -12.41
C LEU A 73 0.45 -3.16 -11.48
N MET A 74 0.76 -4.35 -12.02
CA MET A 74 0.92 -5.56 -11.22
C MET A 74 2.13 -5.47 -10.28
N VAL A 75 3.27 -4.98 -10.76
CA VAL A 75 4.45 -4.73 -9.93
C VAL A 75 4.12 -3.72 -8.81
N GLY A 76 3.37 -2.67 -9.15
CA GLY A 76 2.89 -1.68 -8.19
C GLY A 76 2.01 -2.32 -7.12
N ILE A 77 1.01 -3.13 -7.51
CA ILE A 77 0.10 -3.82 -6.58
C ILE A 77 0.86 -4.71 -5.62
N VAL A 78 1.77 -5.56 -6.12
CA VAL A 78 2.58 -6.45 -5.28
C VAL A 78 3.43 -5.65 -4.30
N THR A 79 4.06 -4.59 -4.77
CA THR A 79 4.89 -3.72 -3.92
C THR A 79 4.04 -3.03 -2.86
N GLY A 80 2.93 -2.40 -3.25
CA GLY A 80 1.98 -1.76 -2.34
C GLY A 80 1.41 -2.71 -1.30
N PHE A 81 1.11 -3.94 -1.71
CA PHE A 81 0.65 -5.00 -0.82
C PHE A 81 1.67 -5.32 0.28
N ILE A 82 2.96 -5.46 -0.08
CA ILE A 82 4.04 -5.70 0.88
C ILE A 82 4.16 -4.55 1.89
N PHE A 83 4.09 -3.29 1.42
CA PHE A 83 4.17 -2.10 2.29
C PHE A 83 2.87 -1.81 3.06
N GLY A 84 1.75 -2.44 2.70
CA GLY A 84 0.47 -2.30 3.38
C GLY A 84 0.37 -3.12 4.67
N VAL A 85 1.31 -4.04 4.92
CA VAL A 85 1.36 -4.84 6.16
C VAL A 85 1.65 -3.91 7.36
N PRO A 86 0.75 -3.84 8.36
CA PRO A 86 0.90 -2.96 9.49
C PRO A 86 1.92 -3.52 10.48
N THR A 87 2.87 -2.67 10.89
CA THR A 87 4.01 -3.01 11.76
C THR A 87 3.60 -3.49 13.16
N ILE A 88 2.34 -3.33 13.57
CA ILE A 88 1.83 -3.75 14.90
C ILE A 88 1.90 -5.26 15.13
N ILE A 89 1.98 -6.08 14.07
CA ILE A 89 2.14 -7.54 14.19
C ILE A 89 3.62 -7.91 14.45
N THR A 90 4.55 -6.99 14.21
CA THR A 90 6.00 -7.16 14.38
C THR A 90 6.53 -6.47 15.64
N SER A 91 5.66 -5.84 16.43
CA SER A 91 5.98 -5.38 17.78
C SER A 91 6.02 -6.57 18.75
N GLY A 92 6.95 -7.51 18.55
CA GLY A 92 7.60 -8.11 19.71
C GLY A 92 8.16 -6.96 20.57
N PRO A 93 8.19 -7.11 21.92
CA PRO A 93 8.34 -5.99 22.85
C PRO A 93 9.36 -4.99 22.35
N SER A 94 8.87 -3.81 21.96
CA SER A 94 9.72 -2.73 21.48
C SER A 94 10.77 -2.48 22.56
N ALA A 95 12.04 -2.41 22.16
CA ALA A 95 13.17 -2.16 23.06
C ALA A 95 13.05 -0.82 23.83
N ALA A 96 12.04 0.00 23.52
CA ALA A 96 11.64 1.17 24.29
C ALA A 96 10.86 0.83 25.59
N ASP A 97 10.07 -0.24 25.62
CA ASP A 97 9.30 -0.65 26.82
C ASP A 97 10.15 -1.49 27.78
N THR A 98 11.26 -2.08 27.31
CA THR A 98 12.17 -2.85 28.16
C THR A 98 13.00 -1.95 29.10
N GLN A 99 13.10 -0.64 28.83
CA GLN A 99 13.86 0.29 29.66
C GLN A 99 13.15 0.68 30.97
N GLN A 100 11.82 0.53 31.07
CA GLN A 100 11.09 0.89 32.30
C GLN A 100 10.96 -0.25 33.31
N GLN A 101 11.21 -1.51 32.93
CA GLN A 101 11.15 -2.66 33.84
C GLN A 101 12.51 -3.14 34.37
N ALA A 102 13.63 -2.67 33.82
CA ALA A 102 14.98 -3.05 34.26
C ALA A 102 15.51 -2.25 35.47
N MET A 103 14.72 -1.36 36.08
CA MET A 103 15.19 -0.51 37.19
C MET A 103 15.11 -1.16 38.57
N LYS A 104 14.60 -2.39 38.70
CA LYS A 104 14.40 -3.06 40.01
C LYS A 104 15.37 -4.18 40.39
N ASP A 105 16.23 -4.68 39.50
CA ASP A 105 17.21 -5.74 39.84
C ASP A 105 18.65 -5.36 39.49
N ASN A 106 19.18 -4.39 40.23
CA ASN A 106 20.54 -3.86 40.10
C ASN A 106 21.59 -4.78 40.75
N LYS A 107 22.29 -5.60 39.95
CA LYS A 107 23.75 -5.87 40.02
C LYS A 107 24.25 -7.05 39.17
N LYS A 108 23.37 -7.89 38.62
CA LYS A 108 23.78 -8.99 37.71
C LYS A 108 23.58 -8.67 36.22
N ALA A 109 22.65 -7.77 35.90
CA ALA A 109 22.36 -7.32 34.53
C ALA A 109 23.42 -6.36 33.95
N GLU A 110 24.13 -5.61 34.80
CA GLU A 110 25.14 -4.62 34.36
C GLU A 110 26.30 -5.28 33.59
N LYS A 111 26.67 -6.52 33.95
CA LYS A 111 27.76 -7.27 33.28
C LYS A 111 27.34 -7.92 31.96
N ILE A 112 26.06 -8.22 31.77
CA ILE A 112 25.52 -8.78 30.52
C ILE A 112 25.20 -7.64 29.52
N VAL A 113 24.78 -6.47 30.01
CA VAL A 113 24.56 -5.26 29.20
C VAL A 113 25.87 -4.63 28.72
N GLN A 114 26.97 -4.74 29.48
CA GLN A 114 28.30 -4.30 29.02
C GLN A 114 28.98 -5.24 28.00
N ALA A 115 28.57 -6.51 27.89
CA ALA A 115 29.29 -7.50 27.10
C ALA A 115 29.02 -7.44 25.57
N ASN A 116 28.03 -6.65 25.11
CA ASN A 116 27.65 -6.62 23.70
C ASN A 116 27.44 -5.22 23.11
N THR A 117 28.04 -4.17 23.70
CA THR A 117 28.05 -2.84 23.08
C THR A 117 28.67 -2.84 21.69
N ASN A 118 29.69 -3.68 21.46
CA ASN A 118 30.30 -3.86 20.15
C ASN A 118 29.33 -4.46 19.12
N LEU A 119 28.54 -5.49 19.46
CA LEU A 119 27.57 -6.07 18.51
C LEU A 119 26.42 -5.10 18.20
N THR A 120 25.93 -4.36 19.20
CA THR A 120 24.91 -3.33 19.00
C THR A 120 25.45 -2.20 18.11
N GLN A 121 26.67 -1.72 18.37
CA GLN A 121 27.33 -0.73 17.51
C GLN A 121 27.54 -1.27 16.09
N ILE A 122 27.88 -2.55 15.95
CA ILE A 122 28.04 -3.20 14.64
C ILE A 122 26.74 -3.24 13.85
N SER A 123 25.63 -3.59 14.51
CA SER A 123 24.29 -3.55 13.91
C SER A 123 23.87 -2.13 13.49
N ASP A 124 24.20 -1.12 14.30
CA ASP A 124 23.83 0.26 14.04
C ASP A 124 24.59 0.85 12.83
N TRP A 125 25.89 0.57 12.71
CA TRP A 125 26.65 1.02 11.55
C TRP A 125 26.37 0.17 10.31
N LEU A 126 26.10 -1.14 10.46
CA LEU A 126 25.68 -2.00 9.34
C LEU A 126 24.33 -1.52 8.79
N THR A 127 23.37 -1.16 9.65
CA THR A 127 22.09 -0.59 9.22
C THR A 127 22.30 0.75 8.52
N LYS A 128 23.18 1.63 9.04
CA LYS A 128 23.54 2.89 8.36
C LYS A 128 24.22 2.68 7.02
N VAL A 129 25.06 1.66 6.86
CA VAL A 129 25.70 1.29 5.58
C VAL A 129 24.67 0.71 4.62
N ILE A 130 23.75 -0.14 5.07
CA ILE A 130 22.67 -0.68 4.22
C ILE A 130 21.72 0.44 3.78
N VAL A 131 21.33 1.34 4.69
CA VAL A 131 20.50 2.51 4.36
C VAL A 131 21.27 3.48 3.45
N GLY A 132 22.56 3.70 3.70
CA GLY A 132 23.42 4.57 2.89
C GLY A 132 23.65 4.01 1.48
N ALA A 133 23.97 2.72 1.37
CA ALA A 133 24.09 2.03 0.09
C ALA A 133 22.75 1.99 -0.66
N GLY A 134 21.65 1.78 0.06
CA GLY A 134 20.30 1.90 -0.48
C GLY A 134 20.03 3.30 -1.03
N LEU A 135 20.37 4.35 -0.29
CA LEU A 135 20.17 5.75 -0.70
C LEU A 135 21.02 6.13 -1.91
N VAL A 136 22.24 5.60 -2.02
CA VAL A 136 23.09 5.75 -3.20
C VAL A 136 22.51 5.01 -4.40
N GLU A 137 21.97 3.80 -4.21
CA GLU A 137 21.33 3.04 -5.30
C GLU A 137 20.01 3.69 -5.74
N LEU A 138 19.28 4.36 -4.85
CA LEU A 138 18.10 5.17 -5.18
C LEU A 138 18.45 6.28 -6.19
N SER A 139 19.69 6.80 -6.16
CA SER A 139 20.17 7.80 -7.14
C SER A 139 20.22 7.25 -8.57
N LYS A 140 20.26 5.93 -8.76
CA LYS A 140 20.28 5.28 -10.08
C LYS A 140 18.89 5.04 -10.66
N ILE A 141 17.82 5.21 -9.87
CA ILE A 141 16.44 5.00 -10.32
C ILE A 141 16.08 5.83 -11.57
N PRO A 142 16.38 7.15 -11.64
CA PRO A 142 16.06 7.95 -12.81
C PRO A 142 16.71 7.42 -14.09
N GLY A 143 17.99 7.04 -14.03
CA GLY A 143 18.72 6.48 -15.18
C GLY A 143 18.19 5.10 -15.61
N PHE A 144 17.74 4.28 -14.66
CA PHE A 144 17.08 3.02 -14.96
C PHE A 144 15.74 3.24 -15.66
N ILE A 145 14.90 4.16 -15.14
CA ILE A 145 13.62 4.52 -15.76
C ILE A 145 13.83 5.04 -17.18
N GLU A 146 14.81 5.90 -17.41
CA GLU A 146 15.14 6.41 -18.75
C GLU A 146 15.55 5.28 -19.71
N SER A 147 16.37 4.33 -19.23
CA SER A 147 16.82 3.19 -20.03
C SER A 147 15.68 2.26 -20.41
N VAL A 148 14.77 1.96 -19.47
CA VAL A 148 13.58 1.14 -19.71
C VAL A 148 12.60 1.87 -20.62
N SER A 149 12.37 3.17 -20.40
CA SER A 149 11.55 4.03 -21.23
C SER A 149 12.01 4.03 -22.69
N LYS A 150 13.32 4.16 -22.95
CA LYS A 150 13.89 4.12 -24.31
C LYS A 150 13.66 2.76 -25.00
N LYS A 151 13.78 1.66 -24.25
CA LYS A 151 13.50 0.30 -24.78
C LYS A 151 12.02 0.11 -25.08
N MET A 152 11.15 0.56 -24.17
CA MET A 152 9.71 0.51 -24.34
C MET A 152 9.25 1.36 -25.53
N ALA A 153 9.79 2.57 -25.68
CA ALA A 153 9.51 3.46 -26.80
C ALA A 153 9.80 2.78 -28.14
N LYS A 154 10.96 2.11 -28.28
CA LYS A 154 11.31 1.38 -29.51
C LYS A 154 10.32 0.27 -29.85
N GLY A 155 9.79 -0.43 -28.84
CA GLY A 155 8.75 -1.47 -29.03
C GLY A 155 7.35 -0.91 -29.33
N MET A 156 7.11 0.37 -29.05
CA MET A 156 5.86 1.07 -29.34
C MET A 156 5.88 1.83 -30.68
N MET A 157 7.07 1.96 -31.28
CA MET A 157 7.23 2.53 -32.61
C MET A 157 6.88 1.49 -33.67
N VAL A 158 5.98 1.86 -34.58
CA VAL A 158 5.74 1.11 -35.80
C VAL A 158 6.20 1.97 -36.97
N PRO A 159 7.07 1.43 -37.84
CA PRO A 159 7.56 2.15 -39.01
C PRO A 159 6.40 2.73 -39.84
N GLY A 160 6.45 4.03 -40.12
CA GLY A 160 5.46 4.73 -40.96
C GLY A 160 4.24 5.29 -40.24
N VAL A 161 4.05 4.99 -38.95
CA VAL A 161 2.92 5.50 -38.15
C VAL A 161 3.40 6.37 -36.98
N VAL A 162 4.41 5.92 -36.24
CA VAL A 162 4.94 6.63 -35.07
C VAL A 162 6.38 7.06 -35.34
N ASN A 163 6.58 8.34 -35.60
CA ASN A 163 7.86 8.86 -36.11
C ASN A 163 8.63 9.73 -35.09
N ASN A 164 8.11 9.88 -33.86
CA ASN A 164 8.70 10.76 -32.84
C ASN A 164 9.22 9.96 -31.64
N GLU A 165 10.51 9.66 -31.66
CA GLU A 165 11.16 8.85 -30.62
C GLU A 165 11.17 9.53 -29.24
N ALA A 166 11.37 10.85 -29.22
CA ALA A 166 11.41 11.63 -27.99
C ALA A 166 10.05 11.61 -27.28
N PHE A 167 8.97 11.77 -28.03
CA PHE A 167 7.62 11.69 -27.47
C PHE A 167 7.33 10.30 -26.90
N ALA A 168 7.63 9.23 -27.65
CA ALA A 168 7.41 7.86 -27.21
C ALA A 168 8.21 7.50 -25.95
N ALA A 169 9.45 7.99 -25.82
CA ALA A 169 10.27 7.81 -24.61
C ALA A 169 9.66 8.51 -23.40
N VAL A 170 9.35 9.81 -23.50
CA VAL A 170 8.74 10.56 -22.39
C VAL A 170 7.40 9.93 -21.98
N PHE A 171 6.60 9.53 -22.96
CA PHE A 171 5.31 8.87 -22.72
C PHE A 171 5.47 7.51 -22.04
N SER A 172 6.45 6.71 -22.45
CA SER A 172 6.78 5.43 -21.79
C SER A 172 7.22 5.64 -20.34
N GLY A 173 8.04 6.67 -20.08
CA GLY A 173 8.43 7.07 -18.72
C GLY A 173 7.23 7.43 -17.86
N ALA A 174 6.28 8.18 -18.41
CA ALA A 174 5.05 8.53 -17.72
C ALA A 174 4.18 7.30 -17.40
N ILE A 175 4.06 6.34 -18.33
CA ILE A 175 3.35 5.06 -18.07
C ILE A 175 3.98 4.32 -16.89
N ILE A 176 5.31 4.18 -16.89
CA ILE A 176 6.04 3.50 -15.79
C ILE A 176 5.66 4.13 -14.46
N VAL A 177 5.82 5.45 -14.32
CA VAL A 177 5.62 6.14 -13.04
C VAL A 177 4.16 6.14 -12.61
N LEU A 178 3.23 6.44 -13.53
CA LEU A 178 1.81 6.57 -13.20
C LEU A 178 1.18 5.22 -12.83
N PHE A 179 1.38 4.18 -13.62
CA PHE A 179 0.77 2.87 -13.36
C PHE A 179 1.41 2.16 -12.18
N LEU A 180 2.73 2.32 -11.98
CA LEU A 180 3.41 1.82 -10.79
C LEU A 180 2.89 2.49 -9.52
N SER A 181 2.77 3.83 -9.52
CA SER A 181 2.27 4.59 -8.36
C SER A 181 0.80 4.27 -8.07
N TYR A 182 -0.03 4.16 -9.10
CA TYR A 182 -1.43 3.80 -8.95
C TYR A 182 -1.60 2.36 -8.44
N GLY A 183 -0.86 1.41 -9.02
CA GLY A 183 -0.82 0.03 -8.54
C GLY A 183 -0.37 -0.07 -7.08
N PHE A 184 0.65 0.70 -6.70
CA PHE A 184 1.13 0.79 -5.31
C PHE A 184 0.04 1.26 -4.35
N VAL A 185 -0.65 2.37 -4.66
CA VAL A 185 -1.75 2.86 -3.83
C VAL A 185 -2.87 1.83 -3.72
N CYS A 186 -3.24 1.18 -4.83
CA CYS A 186 -4.26 0.15 -4.85
C CYS A 186 -3.88 -1.04 -3.95
N GLY A 187 -2.70 -1.62 -4.13
CA GLY A 187 -2.21 -2.74 -3.32
C GLY A 187 -2.07 -2.40 -1.84
N TYR A 188 -1.58 -1.19 -1.53
CA TYR A 188 -1.46 -0.68 -0.16
C TYR A 188 -2.82 -0.56 0.52
N LEU A 189 -3.80 0.06 -0.15
CA LEU A 189 -5.14 0.25 0.39
C LEU A 189 -5.85 -1.09 0.58
N VAL A 190 -5.77 -2.00 -0.40
CA VAL A 190 -6.37 -3.33 -0.30
C VAL A 190 -5.83 -4.07 0.94
N MET A 191 -4.51 -4.11 1.14
CA MET A 191 -3.93 -4.81 2.28
C MET A 191 -4.33 -4.17 3.61
N ARG A 192 -4.32 -2.83 3.69
CA ARG A 192 -4.78 -2.08 4.86
C ARG A 192 -6.23 -2.39 5.22
N ILE A 193 -7.08 -2.44 4.23
CA ILE A 193 -8.51 -2.69 4.40
C ILE A 193 -8.74 -4.12 4.88
N VAL A 194 -8.17 -5.11 4.19
CA VAL A 194 -8.31 -6.55 4.53
C VAL A 194 -7.86 -6.82 5.95
N LEU A 195 -6.73 -6.24 6.37
CA LEU A 195 -6.25 -6.43 7.73
C LEU A 195 -7.10 -5.70 8.77
N THR A 196 -7.63 -4.52 8.45
CA THR A 196 -8.53 -3.82 9.38
C THR A 196 -9.79 -4.63 9.64
N GLU A 197 -10.33 -5.31 8.62
CA GLU A 197 -11.48 -6.22 8.79
C GLU A 197 -11.12 -7.42 9.65
N ILE A 198 -10.00 -8.09 9.37
CA ILE A 198 -9.55 -9.28 10.11
C ILE A 198 -9.32 -9.00 11.61
N PHE A 199 -8.84 -7.80 11.96
CA PHE A 199 -8.61 -7.41 13.36
C PHE A 199 -9.78 -6.68 14.02
N SER A 200 -10.88 -6.45 13.30
CA SER A 200 -12.10 -5.82 13.83
C SER A 200 -13.16 -6.81 14.32
N ASP A 201 -13.01 -8.09 14.01
CA ASP A 201 -13.75 -9.22 14.60
C ASP A 201 -12.97 -9.83 15.78
#